data_AF-A0A165UL01-F1
#
_entry.id   AF-A0A165UL01-F1
#
_cell.length_a   1.000
_cell.length_b   1.000
_cell.length_c   1.000
_cell.angle_alpha   90.00
_cell.angle_beta   90.00
_cell.angle_gamma   90.00
#
_symmetry.space_group_name_H-M   'P 1'
#
loop_
_entity.id
_entity.type
_entity.pdbx_description
1 polymer ?
#
loop_
_entity_poly.entity_id
_entity_poly.type
_entity_poly.pdbx_seq_one_letter_code
_entity_poly.pdbx_strand_id
1 'polypeptide(L)' 'MLSFAVPPARTLCGDLLVYDPLDRATVHSALRNHWFTQELPELEAAYRERIKTG' A
#
# COMPACT_ATOMS: atom_id res chain seq x y z
N MET A 1 12.91 -21.61 8.25
CA MET A 1 12.25 -20.49 8.95
C MET A 1 11.47 -19.72 7.90
N LEU A 2 10.13 -19.88 7.87
CA LEU A 2 9.30 -19.15 6.91
C LEU A 2 9.26 -17.68 7.34
N SER A 3 10.03 -16.83 6.68
CA SER A 3 9.89 -15.38 6.83
C SER A 3 8.55 -14.98 6.23
N PHE A 4 7.52 -14.77 7.06
CA PHE A 4 6.31 -14.11 6.60
C PHE A 4 6.71 -12.69 6.19
N ALA A 5 6.72 -12.43 4.89
CA ALA A 5 6.99 -11.09 4.39
C ALA A 5 5.94 -10.15 4.97
N VAL A 6 6.40 -9.06 5.58
CA VAL A 6 5.52 -8.00 6.07
C VAL A 6 4.78 -7.43 4.85
N PRO A 7 3.43 -7.33 4.87
CA PRO A 7 2.70 -6.73 3.76
C PRO A 7 3.23 -5.33 3.45
N PRO A 8 3.44 -4.96 2.18
CA PRO A 8 3.98 -3.65 1.80
C PRO A 8 3.23 -2.47 2.45
N ALA A 9 1.92 -2.62 2.61
CA ALA A 9 1.04 -1.70 3.34
C ALA A 9 1.51 -1.39 4.76
N ARG A 10 1.86 -2.44 5.51
CA ARG A 10 2.25 -2.33 6.91
C ARG A 10 3.59 -1.65 7.06
N THR A 11 4.54 -1.94 6.16
CA THR A 11 5.84 -1.28 6.12
C THR A 11 5.67 0.21 5.84
N LEU A 12 4.90 0.57 4.82
CA LEU A 12 4.67 1.97 4.44
C LEU A 12 4.02 2.79 5.57
N CYS A 13 3.03 2.22 6.26
CA CYS A 13 2.43 2.86 7.43
C CYS A 13 3.42 3.03 8.58
N GLY A 14 4.33 2.06 8.78
CA GLY A 14 5.40 2.17 9.78
C GLY A 14 6.31 3.36 9.53
N ASP A 15 6.75 3.54 8.28
CA ASP A 15 7.66 4.63 7.89
C ASP A 15 7.03 6.02 8.11
N LEU A 16 5.71 6.14 7.98
CA LEU A 16 4.96 7.37 8.21
C LEU A 16 4.70 7.68 9.70
N LEU A 17 4.84 6.69 10.58
CA LEU A 17 4.54 6.80 12.01
C LEU A 17 5.79 6.84 12.90
N VAL A 18 6.98 6.95 12.31
CA VAL A 18 8.25 7.10 13.03
C VAL A 18 8.22 8.35 13.92
N TYR A 19 8.61 8.22 15.18
CA TYR A 19 8.57 9.32 16.16
C TYR A 19 9.47 10.49 15.74
N ASP A 20 10.72 10.21 15.39
CA ASP A 20 11.66 11.24 14.95
C ASP A 20 11.23 11.80 13.56
N PRO A 21 10.96 13.10 13.43
CA PRO A 21 10.56 13.69 12.16
C PRO A 21 11.65 13.66 11.08
N LEU A 22 12.93 13.54 11.44
CA LEU A 22 14.03 13.45 10.48
C LEU A 22 14.11 12.07 9.82
N ASP A 23 13.71 11.03 10.55
CA ASP A 23 13.68 9.64 10.05
C ASP A 23 12.31 9.23 9.46
N ARG A 24 11.29 10.07 9.65
CA ARG A 24 9.92 9.80 9.18
C ARG A 24 9.79 10.03 7.68
N ALA A 25 9.18 9.08 6.99
CA ALA A 25 8.82 9.26 5.60
C ALA A 25 7.81 10.40 5.45
N THR A 26 7.95 11.17 4.36
CA THR A 26 6.93 12.16 3.98
C THR A 26 5.79 11.48 3.25
N VAL A 27 4.61 12.09 3.27
CA VAL A 27 3.48 11.65 2.43
C VAL A 27 3.89 11.63 0.95
N HIS A 28 4.65 12.63 0.50
CA HIS A 28 5.13 12.70 -0.88
C HIS A 28 6.02 11.50 -1.27
N SER A 29 6.97 11.11 -0.41
CA SER A 29 7.82 9.93 -0.67
C SER A 29 7.03 8.63 -0.59
N ALA A 30 6.09 8.52 0.36
CA ALA A 30 5.26 7.33 0.52
C ALA A 30 4.37 7.07 -0.71
N LEU A 31 3.75 8.12 -1.28
CA LEU A 31 2.91 8.01 -2.48
C LEU A 31 3.64 7.51 -3.73
N ARG A 32 4.97 7.51 -3.74
CA ARG A 32 5.77 6.96 -4.84
C ARG A 32 5.98 5.45 -4.73
N ASN A 33 5.48 4.81 -3.67
CA ASN A 33 5.63 3.37 -3.48
C ASN A 33 4.75 2.59 -4.48
N HIS A 34 5.36 1.63 -5.17
CA HIS A 34 4.71 0.76 -6.15
C HIS A 34 3.50 -0.02 -5.60
N TRP A 35 3.41 -0.25 -4.28
CA TRP A 35 2.28 -0.90 -3.63
C TRP A 35 0.94 -0.25 -4.01
N PHE A 36 0.88 1.09 -4.08
CA PHE A 36 -0.35 1.80 -4.45
C PHE A 36 -0.89 1.42 -5.84
N THR A 37 -0.01 0.96 -6.73
CA THR A 37 -0.36 0.59 -8.10
C THR A 37 -0.46 -0.91 -8.35
N GLN A 38 0.06 -1.73 -7.44
CA GLN A 38 0.11 -3.20 -7.63
C GLN A 38 -1.27 -3.85 -7.60
N GLU A 39 -2.16 -3.38 -6.73
CA GLU A 39 -3.50 -3.96 -6.56
C GLU A 39 -4.57 -3.28 -7.42
N LEU A 40 -4.22 -2.22 -8.17
CA LEU A 40 -5.19 -1.48 -9.01
C LEU A 40 -5.89 -2.38 -10.04
N PRO A 41 -5.21 -3.27 -10.79
CA PRO A 41 -5.89 -4.11 -11.77
C PRO A 41 -6.92 -5.06 -11.14
N GLU A 42 -6.61 -5.60 -9.97
CA GLU A 42 -7.47 -6.51 -9.23
C GLU A 42 -8.68 -5.76 -8.65
N LEU A 43 -8.45 -4.56 -8.09
CA LEU A 43 -9.51 -3.66 -7.63
C LEU A 43 -10.43 -3.22 -8.77
N GLU A 44 -9.87 -2.87 -9.93
CA GLU A 44 -10.65 -2.53 -11.13
C GLU A 44 -11.49 -3.71 -11.62
N ALA A 45 -10.93 -4.93 -11.61
CA ALA A 45 -11.65 -6.13 -11.98
C ALA A 45 -12.83 -6.40 -11.03
N ALA A 46 -12.60 -6.36 -9.71
CA ALA A 46 -13.63 -6.52 -8.69
C ALA A 46 -14.73 -5.44 -8.80
N TYR A 47 -14.33 -4.20 -9.06
CA TYR A 47 -15.28 -3.10 -9.29
C TYR A 47 -16.15 -3.35 -10.53
N ARG A 48 -15.53 -3.76 -11.65
CA ARG A 48 -16.24 -4.08 -12.90
C ARG A 48 -17.20 -5.26 -12.75
N GLU A 49 -16.83 -6.28 -11.99
CA GLU A 49 -17.70 -7.42 -11.69
C GLU A 49 -18.96 -6.96 -10.95
N ARG A 50 -18.80 -6.14 -9.91
CA ARG A 50 -19.90 -5.61 -9.10
C ARG A 50 -20.90 -4.79 -9.92
N ILE A 51 -20.43 -3.95 -10.85
CA ILE A 51 -21.33 -3.11 -11.67
C ILE A 51 -21.97 -3.85 -12.85
N LYS A 52 -21.43 -5.01 -13.26
CA LYS A 52 -22.03 -5.85 -14.32
C LYS A 52 -23.18 -6.72 -13.83
N THR A 53 -23.21 -6.99 -12.53
CA THR A 53 -24.25 -7.81 -11.86
C THR A 53 -25.35 -6.96 -11.22
N GLY A 54 -25.27 -5.62 -11.34
CA GLY A 54 -26.28 -4.66 -10.86
C GLY A 54 -27.21 -4.16 -11.96
#